data_AF-A0A3E5EQL8-F1
#
_entry.id   AF-A0A3E5EQL8-F1
#
_cell.length_a   1.000
_cell.length_b   1.000
_cell.length_c   1.000
_cell.angle_alpha   90.00
_cell.angle_beta   90.00
_cell.angle_gamma   90.00
#
_symmetry.space_group_name_H-M   'P 1'
#
loop_
_entity.id
_entity.type
_entity.pdbx_description
1 polymer ?
#
loop_
_entity_poly.entity_id
_entity_poly.type
_entity_poly.pdbx_seq_one_letter_code
_entity_poly.pdbx_strand_id
1 'polypeptide(L)'
;MAWKIMIQGTMSNAGKSLLCAGLCRIFKQDGYKVAPFKSQNMALNSFITDKGLEMGRAQVVQAEAAGIEPEVSMNPILLKPTNDVGSQVIVNGEVFGNMSARDYFKYKKELIPDVMKAFHKLEENYDIIVIEGAGSPAEINLKENDIVNMGLAKMVDAPVLLVGDIDRGGVFAQLLGTLLLLEEDEKERVKGLIINKFRGDKTILDPGIEMLEEKGNVPVIGVTPYLHVEIEDEDSLTERFTSKKSGGLLDIAVIRTPRISNFTDFMALENIPEVSLRYVKNVSEFGTPDMIILPGTKNTMGDLKWIRESGLEACILKASASGTPVWGICGGYQMLGEVLCDPDQVEDGGTMQGMGLLPSETVFTGQKTRTRVNGTFAHVEGIFSELSNVAFEGYEIHMGETTYVEEVISKEHMSRIQDTVSGKISEDGISDGNVYGTYIHGIFDMEGVTDVIVKALAKKKGITLEKASGIDLKSFKEEQYDKLADGIRSHLDMERIYEIMKENVEEK
;
A
#
# COMPACT_ATOMS: atom_id res chain seq x y z
N MET A 1 -13.20 16.69 23.98
CA MET A 1 -12.94 15.32 23.51
C MET A 1 -13.11 15.32 22.01
N ALA A 2 -12.20 14.67 21.28
CA ALA A 2 -12.36 14.50 19.83
C ALA A 2 -13.63 13.71 19.51
N TRP A 3 -14.31 14.09 18.44
CA TRP A 3 -15.37 13.29 17.84
C TRP A 3 -14.78 12.04 17.21
N LYS A 4 -15.52 10.93 17.26
CA LYS A 4 -15.03 9.61 16.86
C LYS A 4 -16.04 8.94 15.96
N ILE A 5 -15.56 8.30 14.90
CA ILE A 5 -16.39 7.44 14.06
C ILE A 5 -15.55 6.26 13.61
N MET A 6 -16.07 5.04 13.77
CA MET A 6 -15.38 3.82 13.37
C MET A 6 -16.07 3.18 12.18
N ILE A 7 -15.31 2.85 11.15
CA ILE A 7 -15.78 2.17 9.94
C ILE A 7 -15.37 0.71 10.02
N GLN A 8 -16.33 -0.17 10.21
CA GLN A 8 -16.15 -1.61 10.15
C GLN A 8 -16.78 -2.15 8.87
N GLY A 9 -16.41 -3.36 8.47
CA GLY A 9 -16.88 -3.94 7.21
C GLY A 9 -17.24 -5.38 7.41
N THR A 10 -18.18 -5.90 6.64
CA THR A 10 -18.63 -7.30 6.73
C THR A 10 -17.56 -8.30 6.27
N MET A 11 -16.54 -7.82 5.56
CA MET A 11 -15.40 -8.60 5.10
C MET A 11 -14.17 -7.71 4.78
N SER A 12 -13.04 -8.35 4.48
CA SER A 12 -11.89 -7.70 3.86
C SER A 12 -12.23 -7.17 2.47
N ASN A 13 -11.68 -6.00 2.11
CA ASN A 13 -11.97 -5.30 0.85
C ASN A 13 -13.46 -4.89 0.66
N ALA A 14 -14.23 -4.70 1.73
CA ALA A 14 -15.55 -4.05 1.66
C ALA A 14 -15.48 -2.53 1.33
N GLY A 15 -14.26 -1.97 1.20
CA GLY A 15 -14.00 -0.56 0.92
C GLY A 15 -13.87 0.35 2.14
N LYS A 16 -13.62 -0.22 3.34
CA LYS A 16 -13.40 0.53 4.58
C LYS A 16 -12.32 1.61 4.43
N SER A 17 -11.14 1.25 3.92
CA SER A 17 -9.99 2.15 3.86
C SER A 17 -10.25 3.35 2.96
N LEU A 18 -10.94 3.17 1.83
CA LEU A 18 -11.38 4.24 0.93
C LEU A 18 -12.47 5.10 1.59
N LEU A 19 -13.45 4.50 2.26
CA LEU A 19 -14.46 5.27 3.00
C LEU A 19 -13.82 6.13 4.10
N CYS A 20 -12.87 5.58 4.86
CA CYS A 20 -12.10 6.33 5.86
C CYS A 20 -11.33 7.50 5.22
N ALA A 21 -10.64 7.27 4.09
CA ALA A 21 -9.89 8.32 3.41
C ALA A 21 -10.80 9.45 2.92
N GLY A 22 -11.95 9.11 2.31
CA GLY A 22 -12.87 10.13 1.83
C GLY A 22 -13.60 10.86 2.96
N LEU A 23 -13.94 10.18 4.07
CA LEU A 23 -14.44 10.87 5.27
C LEU A 23 -13.39 11.81 5.86
N CYS A 24 -12.12 11.39 5.93
CA CYS A 24 -11.02 12.26 6.34
C CYS A 24 -10.95 13.53 5.46
N ARG A 25 -11.06 13.36 4.14
CA ARG A 25 -11.06 14.49 3.20
C ARG A 25 -12.27 15.40 3.36
N ILE A 26 -13.48 14.84 3.50
CA ILE A 26 -14.72 15.60 3.71
C ILE A 26 -14.60 16.45 4.97
N PHE A 27 -14.21 15.85 6.10
CA PHE A 27 -14.11 16.56 7.35
C PHE A 27 -13.02 17.66 7.33
N LYS A 28 -11.89 17.42 6.64
CA LYS A 28 -10.88 18.46 6.38
C LYS A 28 -11.46 19.60 5.56
N GLN A 29 -12.17 19.30 4.46
CA GLN A 29 -12.82 20.32 3.61
C GLN A 29 -13.87 21.13 4.40
N ASP A 30 -14.53 20.49 5.36
CA ASP A 30 -15.53 21.12 6.24
C ASP A 30 -14.88 21.89 7.42
N GLY A 31 -13.54 21.93 7.49
CA GLY A 31 -12.77 22.80 8.40
C GLY A 31 -12.29 22.16 9.69
N TYR A 32 -12.43 20.84 9.86
CA TYR A 32 -11.97 20.12 11.04
C TYR A 32 -10.51 19.65 10.92
N LYS A 33 -9.80 19.60 12.05
CA LYS A 33 -8.54 18.85 12.15
C LYS A 33 -8.88 17.38 12.34
N VAL A 34 -8.53 16.55 11.37
CA VAL A 34 -8.92 15.13 11.36
C VAL A 34 -7.69 14.24 11.31
N ALA A 35 -7.70 13.16 12.09
CA ALA A 35 -6.69 12.12 12.00
C ALA A 35 -7.31 10.75 11.73
N PRO A 36 -6.72 9.92 10.87
CA PRO A 36 -7.09 8.52 10.77
C PRO A 36 -6.47 7.69 11.89
N PHE A 37 -7.11 6.58 12.22
CA PHE A 37 -6.56 5.61 13.17
C PHE A 37 -6.93 4.17 12.80
N LYS A 38 -5.94 3.29 12.83
CA LYS A 38 -6.11 1.84 12.70
C LYS A 38 -5.15 1.15 13.64
N SER A 39 -5.68 0.61 14.75
CA SER A 39 -4.88 0.00 15.82
C SER A 39 -3.90 -1.06 15.33
N GLN A 40 -4.34 -1.88 14.36
CA GLN A 40 -3.53 -2.91 13.75
C GLN A 40 -3.84 -3.02 12.26
N ASN A 41 -2.78 -3.00 11.46
CA ASN A 41 -2.85 -3.28 10.03
C ASN A 41 -2.02 -4.52 9.68
N MET A 42 -2.39 -5.20 8.60
CA MET A 42 -1.64 -6.30 8.01
C MET A 42 -1.46 -6.04 6.52
N ALA A 43 -0.27 -5.60 6.12
CA ALA A 43 0.01 -5.17 4.75
C ALA A 43 1.49 -5.38 4.38
N LEU A 44 1.74 -5.63 3.10
CA LEU A 44 3.10 -5.69 2.55
C LEU A 44 3.59 -4.30 2.11
N ASN A 45 2.68 -3.47 1.61
CA ASN A 45 2.95 -2.09 1.25
C ASN A 45 3.06 -1.23 2.51
N SER A 46 4.14 -0.47 2.60
CA SER A 46 4.38 0.42 3.73
C SER A 46 5.07 1.68 3.27
N PHE A 47 5.16 2.62 4.19
CA PHE A 47 5.75 3.92 4.00
C PHE A 47 6.71 4.22 5.14
N ILE A 48 7.70 5.06 4.84
CA ILE A 48 8.65 5.57 5.83
C ILE A 48 8.30 7.03 6.14
N THR A 49 8.06 7.34 7.41
CA THR A 49 7.79 8.71 7.87
C THR A 49 9.04 9.57 7.77
N ASP A 50 8.86 10.89 7.95
CA ASP A 50 9.94 11.87 8.09
C ASP A 50 10.93 11.56 9.24
N LYS A 51 10.55 10.68 10.16
CA LYS A 51 11.37 10.20 11.30
C LYS A 51 12.02 8.84 11.05
N GLY A 52 11.91 8.28 9.85
CA GLY A 52 12.45 6.95 9.53
C GLY A 52 11.62 5.78 10.11
N LEU A 53 10.38 6.04 10.51
CA LEU A 53 9.50 5.02 11.10
C LEU A 53 8.57 4.42 10.05
N GLU A 54 8.22 3.13 10.20
CA GLU A 54 7.43 2.40 9.21
C GLU A 54 5.93 2.36 9.56
N MET A 55 5.05 2.60 8.57
CA MET A 55 3.59 2.49 8.73
C MET A 55 2.90 1.93 7.48
N GLY A 56 1.69 1.40 7.64
CA GLY A 56 0.89 0.84 6.55
C GLY A 56 0.43 1.90 5.54
N ARG A 57 0.35 1.53 4.25
CA ARG A 57 0.05 2.48 3.16
C ARG A 57 -1.38 3.02 3.23
N ALA A 58 -2.36 2.28 3.72
CA ALA A 58 -3.74 2.80 3.82
C ALA A 58 -3.83 3.99 4.78
N GLN A 59 -3.13 3.95 5.91
CA GLN A 59 -3.15 5.07 6.86
C GLN A 59 -2.39 6.29 6.34
N VAL A 60 -1.39 6.09 5.48
CA VAL A 60 -0.73 7.19 4.75
C VAL A 60 -1.71 7.86 3.81
N VAL A 61 -2.41 7.09 2.99
CA VAL A 61 -3.47 7.59 2.09
C VAL A 61 -4.54 8.36 2.87
N GLN A 62 -4.95 7.85 4.04
CA GLN A 62 -5.93 8.54 4.88
C GLN A 62 -5.38 9.84 5.50
N ALA A 63 -4.10 9.87 5.87
CA ALA A 63 -3.43 11.06 6.38
C ALA A 63 -3.28 12.14 5.30
N GLU A 64 -2.86 11.73 4.09
CA GLU A 64 -2.80 12.59 2.91
C GLU A 64 -4.19 13.16 2.59
N ALA A 65 -5.24 12.33 2.62
CA ALA A 65 -6.62 12.76 2.41
C ALA A 65 -7.08 13.78 3.49
N ALA A 66 -6.66 13.58 4.75
CA ALA A 66 -6.86 14.56 5.83
C ALA A 66 -5.98 15.82 5.70
N GLY A 67 -5.01 15.85 4.78
CA GLY A 67 -4.09 16.98 4.59
C GLY A 67 -3.07 17.14 5.72
N ILE A 68 -2.68 16.04 6.37
CA ILE A 68 -1.72 16.03 7.48
C ILE A 68 -0.57 15.06 7.21
N GLU A 69 0.56 15.29 7.86
CA GLU A 69 1.73 14.42 7.71
C GLU A 69 1.46 13.02 8.31
N PRO A 70 1.81 11.94 7.59
CA PRO A 70 1.68 10.59 8.13
C PRO A 70 2.55 10.37 9.37
N GLU A 71 1.95 9.89 10.45
CA GLU A 71 2.66 9.50 11.67
C GLU A 71 2.21 8.15 12.21
N VAL A 72 3.14 7.42 12.84
CA VAL A 72 2.91 6.04 13.30
C VAL A 72 1.84 5.91 14.39
N SER A 73 1.45 6.99 15.07
CA SER A 73 0.30 6.95 15.99
C SER A 73 -1.01 6.65 15.26
N MET A 74 -1.09 6.89 13.95
CA MET A 74 -2.24 6.51 13.13
C MET A 74 -2.32 4.99 12.88
N ASN A 75 -1.17 4.29 12.96
CA ASN A 75 -1.08 2.84 12.79
C ASN A 75 -0.01 2.26 13.73
N PRO A 76 -0.32 2.07 15.04
CA PRO A 76 0.68 1.68 16.03
C PRO A 76 1.16 0.23 15.86
N ILE A 77 0.38 -0.66 15.24
CA ILE A 77 0.79 -2.03 14.95
C ILE A 77 0.68 -2.31 13.44
N LEU A 78 1.78 -2.74 12.83
CA LEU A 78 1.82 -3.21 11.45
C LEU A 78 2.38 -4.64 11.39
N LEU A 79 1.61 -5.54 10.79
CA LEU A 79 2.00 -6.92 10.53
C LEU A 79 2.37 -7.07 9.06
N LYS A 80 3.57 -7.58 8.78
CA LYS A 80 4.02 -7.86 7.41
C LYS A 80 4.18 -9.36 7.22
N PRO A 81 3.28 -10.01 6.47
CA PRO A 81 3.39 -11.45 6.21
C PRO A 81 4.74 -11.80 5.59
N THR A 82 5.45 -12.76 6.18
CA THR A 82 6.73 -13.28 5.64
C THR A 82 6.55 -14.65 4.97
N ASN A 83 5.59 -15.43 5.46
CA ASN A 83 5.14 -16.71 4.91
C ASN A 83 3.66 -16.94 5.29
N ASP A 84 3.13 -18.13 4.98
CA ASP A 84 1.70 -18.44 5.20
C ASP A 84 1.29 -18.52 6.69
N VAL A 85 2.25 -18.61 7.62
CA VAL A 85 1.99 -18.86 9.05
C VAL A 85 2.63 -17.83 9.99
N GLY A 86 3.35 -16.85 9.46
CA GLY A 86 4.17 -15.91 10.23
C GLY A 86 4.19 -14.50 9.66
N SER A 87 4.53 -13.54 10.51
CA SER A 87 4.64 -12.14 10.13
C SER A 87 5.73 -11.44 10.93
N GLN A 88 6.36 -10.46 10.30
CA GLN A 88 7.13 -9.44 11.01
C GLN A 88 6.15 -8.50 11.71
N VAL A 89 6.35 -8.32 13.01
CA VAL A 89 5.58 -7.43 13.87
C VAL A 89 6.34 -6.12 14.01
N ILE A 90 5.68 -5.02 13.69
CA ILE A 90 6.19 -3.67 13.80
C ILE A 90 5.30 -2.92 14.79
N VAL A 91 5.91 -2.31 15.81
CA VAL A 91 5.21 -1.57 16.88
C VAL A 91 5.74 -0.15 16.89
N ASN A 92 4.84 0.84 16.79
CA ASN A 92 5.16 2.27 16.69
C ASN A 92 6.23 2.58 15.62
N GLY A 93 6.18 1.83 14.51
CA GLY A 93 7.10 1.94 13.38
C GLY A 93 8.49 1.35 13.57
N GLU A 94 8.73 0.61 14.65
CA GLU A 94 9.97 -0.13 14.89
C GLU A 94 9.75 -1.65 14.80
N VAL A 95 10.73 -2.37 14.25
CA VAL A 95 10.66 -3.83 14.17
C VAL A 95 10.71 -4.39 15.59
N PHE A 96 9.63 -5.04 16.00
CA PHE A 96 9.53 -5.72 17.28
C PHE A 96 10.09 -7.14 17.20
N GLY A 97 9.83 -7.84 16.10
CA GLY A 97 10.35 -9.18 15.83
C GLY A 97 9.47 -9.97 14.86
N ASN A 98 9.84 -11.22 14.59
CA ASN A 98 9.03 -12.14 13.80
C ASN A 98 8.22 -13.06 14.72
N MET A 99 6.95 -13.25 14.43
CA MET A 99 6.06 -14.13 15.21
C MET A 99 5.25 -15.03 14.29
N SER A 100 4.96 -16.25 14.76
CA SER A 100 3.88 -17.04 14.16
C SER A 100 2.53 -16.37 14.44
N ALA A 101 1.54 -16.61 13.58
CA ALA A 101 0.19 -16.10 13.80
C ALA A 101 -0.39 -16.52 15.17
N ARG A 102 -0.04 -17.73 15.64
CA ARG A 102 -0.46 -18.26 16.94
C ARG A 102 0.17 -17.50 18.11
N ASP A 103 1.47 -17.22 18.02
CA ASP A 103 2.19 -16.53 19.10
C ASP A 103 1.77 -15.07 19.15
N TYR A 104 1.63 -14.42 17.99
CA TYR A 104 1.09 -13.07 17.90
C TYR A 104 -0.32 -12.96 18.50
N PHE A 105 -1.22 -13.90 18.19
CA PHE A 105 -2.58 -13.87 18.72
C PHE A 105 -2.63 -13.95 20.26
N LYS A 106 -1.69 -14.66 20.88
CA LYS A 106 -1.55 -14.69 22.34
C LYS A 106 -0.93 -13.39 22.89
N TYR A 107 0.03 -12.82 22.16
CA TYR A 107 0.79 -11.66 22.60
C TYR A 107 0.07 -10.32 22.41
N LYS A 108 -0.82 -10.19 21.41
CA LYS A 108 -1.41 -8.89 21.01
C LYS A 108 -2.09 -8.08 22.13
N LYS A 109 -2.55 -8.72 23.21
CA LYS A 109 -3.11 -8.03 24.39
C LYS A 109 -2.07 -7.16 25.11
N GLU A 110 -0.80 -7.58 25.10
CA GLU A 110 0.31 -6.83 25.68
C GLU A 110 0.58 -5.52 24.92
N LEU A 111 0.08 -5.39 23.68
CA LEU A 111 0.22 -4.19 22.84
C LEU A 111 -0.93 -3.18 23.02
N ILE A 112 -1.96 -3.49 23.83
CA ILE A 112 -3.06 -2.56 24.11
C ILE A 112 -2.54 -1.22 24.68
N PRO A 113 -1.58 -1.18 25.61
CA PRO A 113 -1.03 0.09 26.10
C PRO A 113 -0.42 0.96 25.00
N ASP A 114 0.28 0.36 24.03
CA ASP A 114 0.84 1.07 22.87
C ASP A 114 -0.27 1.63 21.98
N VAL A 115 -1.30 0.82 21.69
CA VAL A 115 -2.49 1.23 20.90
C VAL A 115 -3.19 2.41 21.57
N MET A 116 -3.47 2.34 22.87
CA MET A 116 -4.17 3.40 23.59
C MET A 116 -3.33 4.66 23.73
N LYS A 117 -2.01 4.54 23.94
CA LYS A 117 -1.10 5.68 23.96
C LYS A 117 -1.09 6.41 22.60
N ALA A 118 -1.04 5.65 21.51
CA ALA A 118 -1.12 6.21 20.16
C ALA A 118 -2.47 6.90 19.92
N PHE A 119 -3.57 6.26 20.33
CA PHE A 119 -4.91 6.82 20.19
C PHE A 119 -5.09 8.14 20.96
N HIS A 120 -4.73 8.18 22.25
CA HIS A 120 -4.88 9.38 23.07
C HIS A 120 -4.02 10.54 22.57
N LYS A 121 -2.83 10.25 22.03
CA LYS A 121 -2.02 11.28 21.36
C LYS A 121 -2.78 11.92 20.19
N LEU A 122 -3.53 11.16 19.39
CA LEU A 122 -4.37 11.74 18.34
C LEU A 122 -5.57 12.50 18.94
N GLU A 123 -6.21 11.95 19.97
CA GLU A 123 -7.39 12.53 20.63
C GLU A 123 -7.10 13.91 21.26
N GLU A 124 -5.86 14.14 21.69
CA GLU A 124 -5.40 15.42 22.22
C GLU A 124 -5.16 16.49 21.14
N ASN A 125 -4.88 16.09 19.90
CA ASN A 125 -4.38 16.99 18.85
C ASN A 125 -5.37 17.26 17.71
N TYR A 126 -6.43 16.47 17.60
CA TYR A 126 -7.38 16.51 16.48
C TYR A 126 -8.84 16.64 16.97
N ASP A 127 -9.67 17.27 16.14
CA ASP A 127 -11.10 17.47 16.43
C ASP A 127 -11.89 16.19 16.15
N ILE A 128 -11.49 15.43 15.13
CA ILE A 128 -12.16 14.19 14.68
C ILE A 128 -11.13 13.07 14.48
N ILE A 129 -11.44 11.87 14.98
CA ILE A 129 -10.69 10.65 14.67
C ILE A 129 -11.57 9.70 13.84
N VAL A 130 -11.10 9.37 12.64
CA VAL A 130 -11.73 8.39 11.75
C VAL A 130 -11.03 7.04 11.94
N ILE A 131 -11.73 6.08 12.52
CA ILE A 131 -11.16 4.79 12.92
C ILE A 131 -11.49 3.74 11.87
N GLU A 132 -10.49 3.02 11.37
CA GLU A 132 -10.69 1.90 10.46
C GLU A 132 -10.64 0.57 11.22
N GLY A 133 -11.70 -0.25 11.10
CA GLY A 133 -11.70 -1.64 11.56
C GLY A 133 -10.87 -2.57 10.67
N ALA A 134 -10.64 -3.81 11.11
CA ALA A 134 -9.90 -4.82 10.34
C ALA A 134 -10.76 -6.06 10.07
N GLY A 135 -10.80 -6.54 8.82
CA GLY A 135 -11.64 -7.69 8.48
C GLY A 135 -13.12 -7.46 8.82
N SER A 136 -13.77 -8.49 9.38
CA SER A 136 -15.14 -8.47 9.90
C SER A 136 -15.18 -8.38 11.42
N PRO A 137 -16.12 -7.61 12.01
CA PRO A 137 -16.31 -7.62 13.47
C PRO A 137 -16.97 -8.91 13.97
N ALA A 138 -17.56 -9.70 13.08
CA ALA A 138 -18.21 -10.97 13.42
C ALA A 138 -17.27 -12.19 13.31
N GLU A 139 -15.95 -11.99 13.46
CA GLU A 139 -14.97 -13.08 13.55
C GLU A 139 -15.03 -13.72 14.95
N ILE A 140 -16.05 -14.55 15.18
CA ILE A 140 -16.40 -15.14 16.49
C ILE A 140 -15.19 -15.79 17.16
N ASN A 141 -14.30 -16.40 16.36
CA ASN A 141 -13.10 -17.10 16.84
C ASN A 141 -12.01 -16.15 17.39
N LEU A 142 -12.07 -14.85 17.09
CA LEU A 142 -11.04 -13.86 17.42
C LEU A 142 -11.51 -12.82 18.46
N LYS A 143 -12.76 -12.94 18.92
CA LYS A 143 -13.47 -11.95 19.74
C LYS A 143 -12.85 -11.66 21.10
N GLU A 144 -12.45 -12.69 21.86
CA GLU A 144 -11.96 -12.57 23.25
C GLU A 144 -10.77 -11.60 23.40
N ASN A 145 -10.03 -11.39 22.32
CA ASN A 145 -8.83 -10.57 22.27
C ASN A 145 -8.92 -9.51 21.17
N ASP A 146 -10.11 -9.05 20.82
CA ASP A 146 -10.29 -8.07 19.76
C ASP A 146 -9.72 -6.71 20.16
N ILE A 147 -8.75 -6.23 19.37
CA ILE A 147 -8.15 -4.90 19.50
C ILE A 147 -8.32 -4.09 18.22
N VAL A 148 -9.10 -4.58 17.25
CA VAL A 148 -9.17 -4.05 15.89
C VAL A 148 -10.60 -3.71 15.44
N ASN A 149 -11.63 -4.28 16.06
CA ASN A 149 -13.03 -4.01 15.74
C ASN A 149 -13.83 -3.56 16.98
N MET A 150 -14.80 -4.35 17.43
CA MET A 150 -15.71 -3.99 18.52
C MET A 150 -14.99 -3.85 19.85
N GLY A 151 -13.95 -4.65 20.09
CA GLY A 151 -13.10 -4.49 21.26
C GLY A 151 -12.43 -3.11 21.28
N LEU A 152 -11.94 -2.63 20.13
CA LEU A 152 -11.41 -1.26 20.00
C LEU A 152 -12.50 -0.21 20.15
N ALA A 153 -13.63 -0.37 19.45
CA ALA A 153 -14.77 0.54 19.51
C ALA A 153 -15.24 0.76 20.96
N LYS A 154 -15.21 -0.30 21.78
CA LYS A 154 -15.50 -0.24 23.21
C LYS A 154 -14.41 0.46 24.01
N MET A 155 -13.13 0.17 23.75
CA MET A 155 -12.00 0.80 24.46
C MET A 155 -11.93 2.32 24.25
N VAL A 156 -12.23 2.79 23.05
CA VAL A 156 -12.17 4.23 22.71
C VAL A 156 -13.54 4.92 22.73
N ASP A 157 -14.58 4.13 22.98
CA ASP A 157 -15.97 4.54 22.97
C ASP A 157 -16.37 5.28 21.68
N ALA A 158 -16.28 4.55 20.56
CA ALA A 158 -16.58 5.04 19.23
C ALA A 158 -17.90 4.45 18.70
N PRO A 159 -18.76 5.27 18.07
CA PRO A 159 -19.87 4.78 17.27
C PRO A 159 -19.35 4.13 15.99
N VAL A 160 -20.09 3.14 15.49
CA VAL A 160 -19.67 2.30 14.36
C VAL A 160 -20.62 2.47 13.18
N LEU A 161 -20.05 2.63 11.98
CA LEU A 161 -20.73 2.42 10.70
C LEU A 161 -20.26 1.08 10.12
N LEU A 162 -21.21 0.22 9.76
CA LEU A 162 -20.93 -1.10 9.21
C LEU A 162 -21.13 -1.11 7.68
N VAL A 163 -20.07 -1.47 6.95
CA VAL A 163 -20.02 -1.44 5.49
C VAL A 163 -20.17 -2.83 4.89
N GLY A 164 -21.09 -2.99 3.94
CA GLY A 164 -21.26 -4.19 3.13
C GLY A 164 -20.85 -3.96 1.67
N ASP A 165 -20.33 -5.00 1.01
CA ASP A 165 -19.96 -4.94 -0.41
C ASP A 165 -21.04 -5.60 -1.27
N ILE A 166 -21.67 -4.83 -2.16
CA ILE A 166 -22.69 -5.35 -3.07
C ILE A 166 -22.13 -5.91 -4.37
N ASP A 167 -20.94 -5.51 -4.79
CA ASP A 167 -20.31 -5.95 -6.04
C ASP A 167 -20.00 -7.44 -6.01
N ARG A 168 -19.65 -7.97 -4.82
CA ARG A 168 -19.50 -9.42 -4.59
C ARG A 168 -20.81 -10.19 -4.37
N GLY A 169 -21.94 -9.49 -4.33
CA GLY A 169 -23.28 -10.05 -4.09
C GLY A 169 -23.58 -10.38 -2.62
N GLY A 170 -24.87 -10.56 -2.31
CA GLY A 170 -25.33 -10.99 -0.98
C GLY A 170 -25.24 -9.93 0.12
N VAL A 171 -25.11 -8.64 -0.21
CA VAL A 171 -24.87 -7.55 0.76
C VAL A 171 -25.86 -7.51 1.94
N PHE A 172 -27.14 -7.77 1.70
CA PHE A 172 -28.15 -7.79 2.76
C PHE A 172 -27.88 -8.90 3.79
N ALA A 173 -27.49 -10.09 3.32
CA ALA A 173 -27.12 -11.20 4.19
C ALA A 173 -25.79 -10.93 4.91
N GLN A 174 -24.84 -10.27 4.25
CA GLN A 174 -23.59 -9.87 4.89
C GLN A 174 -23.86 -8.92 6.06
N LEU A 175 -24.65 -7.86 5.85
CA LEU A 175 -24.96 -6.86 6.87
C LEU A 175 -25.82 -7.44 8.00
N LEU A 176 -26.96 -8.08 7.67
CA LEU A 176 -27.83 -8.69 8.68
C LEU A 176 -27.14 -9.82 9.44
N GLY A 177 -26.39 -10.67 8.74
CA GLY A 177 -25.65 -11.76 9.36
C GLY A 177 -24.58 -11.23 10.33
N THR A 178 -23.89 -10.15 9.97
CA THR A 178 -22.94 -9.50 10.88
C THR A 178 -23.66 -8.95 12.11
N LEU A 179 -24.74 -8.16 11.93
CA LEU A 179 -25.51 -7.62 13.06
C LEU A 179 -26.07 -8.70 14.00
N LEU A 180 -26.49 -9.84 13.45
CA LEU A 180 -27.03 -10.97 14.22
C LEU A 180 -25.98 -11.65 15.09
N LEU A 181 -24.71 -11.60 14.71
CA LEU A 181 -23.60 -12.25 15.41
C LEU A 181 -22.95 -11.36 16.48
N LEU A 182 -23.29 -10.07 16.50
CA LEU A 182 -22.84 -9.13 17.53
C LEU A 182 -23.58 -9.37 18.85
N GLU A 183 -22.90 -9.11 19.97
CA GLU A 183 -23.56 -8.99 21.27
C GLU A 183 -24.40 -7.69 21.32
N GLU A 184 -25.37 -7.62 22.22
CA GLU A 184 -26.29 -6.48 22.29
C GLU A 184 -25.54 -5.15 22.51
N ASP A 185 -24.51 -5.11 23.38
CA ASP A 185 -23.71 -3.90 23.62
C ASP A 185 -22.84 -3.51 22.41
N GLU A 186 -22.43 -4.47 21.57
CA GLU A 186 -21.73 -4.23 20.32
C GLU A 186 -22.70 -3.73 19.24
N LYS A 187 -23.89 -4.32 19.16
CA LYS A 187 -24.93 -3.94 18.21
C LYS A 187 -25.43 -2.52 18.47
N GLU A 188 -25.58 -2.13 19.74
CA GLU A 188 -25.93 -0.76 20.14
C GLU A 188 -24.92 0.31 19.66
N ARG A 189 -23.65 -0.08 19.46
CA ARG A 189 -22.61 0.80 18.91
C ARG A 189 -22.73 0.98 17.40
N VAL A 190 -23.40 0.07 16.69
CA VAL A 190 -23.64 0.23 15.25
C VAL A 190 -24.75 1.25 15.04
N LYS A 191 -24.35 2.45 14.62
CA LYS A 191 -25.27 3.59 14.42
C LYS A 191 -25.72 3.74 12.97
N GLY A 192 -25.15 2.96 12.05
CA GLY A 192 -25.49 3.05 10.65
C GLY A 192 -24.90 1.94 9.78
N LEU A 193 -25.58 1.65 8.67
CA LEU A 193 -25.16 0.70 7.64
C LEU A 193 -24.80 1.44 6.34
N ILE A 194 -23.79 0.97 5.62
CA ILE A 194 -23.40 1.48 4.31
C ILE A 194 -23.37 0.32 3.32
N ILE A 195 -24.07 0.47 2.20
CA ILE A 195 -23.96 -0.45 1.05
C ILE A 195 -22.95 0.17 0.09
N ASN A 196 -21.82 -0.48 -0.13
CA ASN A 196 -20.73 0.06 -0.94
C ASN A 196 -20.56 -0.69 -2.26
N LYS A 197 -19.91 -0.03 -3.23
CA LYS A 197 -19.58 -0.53 -4.57
C LYS A 197 -20.80 -0.83 -5.44
N PHE A 198 -21.86 -0.05 -5.29
CA PHE A 198 -23.05 -0.25 -6.10
C PHE A 198 -22.85 0.11 -7.57
N ARG A 199 -23.43 -0.69 -8.47
CA ARG A 199 -23.44 -0.45 -9.92
C ARG A 199 -24.89 -0.50 -10.41
N GLY A 200 -25.32 0.54 -11.12
CA GLY A 200 -26.64 0.62 -11.73
C GLY A 200 -27.54 1.68 -11.10
N ASP A 201 -28.85 1.49 -11.22
CA ASP A 201 -29.88 2.40 -10.71
C ASP A 201 -30.21 2.08 -9.24
N LYS A 202 -29.95 3.05 -8.36
CA LYS A 202 -30.10 2.90 -6.90
C LYS A 202 -31.54 2.57 -6.50
N THR A 203 -32.54 3.04 -7.24
CA THR A 203 -33.96 2.84 -6.92
C THR A 203 -34.37 1.36 -6.89
N ILE A 204 -33.60 0.50 -7.55
CA ILE A 204 -33.80 -0.95 -7.51
C ILE A 204 -33.56 -1.53 -6.10
N LEU A 205 -32.77 -0.85 -5.26
CA LEU A 205 -32.42 -1.31 -3.92
C LEU A 205 -33.39 -0.89 -2.83
N ASP A 206 -34.28 0.09 -3.08
CA ASP A 206 -35.11 0.70 -2.04
C ASP A 206 -35.90 -0.34 -1.21
N PRO A 207 -36.58 -1.36 -1.80
CA PRO A 207 -37.27 -2.38 -1.01
C PRO A 207 -36.34 -3.25 -0.15
N GLY A 208 -35.10 -3.46 -0.61
CA GLY A 208 -34.09 -4.20 0.15
C GLY A 208 -33.52 -3.38 1.30
N ILE A 209 -33.40 -2.06 1.12
CA ILE A 209 -32.99 -1.11 2.17
C ILE A 209 -34.04 -1.09 3.28
N GLU A 210 -35.33 -0.96 2.94
CA GLU A 210 -36.42 -0.99 3.93
C GLU A 210 -36.38 -2.29 4.77
N MET A 211 -36.20 -3.44 4.11
CA MET A 211 -36.07 -4.73 4.80
C MET A 211 -34.85 -4.78 5.72
N LEU A 212 -33.72 -4.23 5.27
CA LEU A 212 -32.48 -4.22 6.01
C LEU A 212 -32.61 -3.38 7.29
N GLU A 213 -33.25 -2.22 7.22
CA GLU A 213 -33.53 -1.37 8.37
C GLU A 213 -34.52 -2.03 9.34
N GLU A 214 -35.62 -2.59 8.83
CA GLU A 214 -36.63 -3.28 9.66
C GLU A 214 -36.02 -4.47 10.43
N LYS A 215 -35.24 -5.31 9.75
CA LYS A 215 -34.65 -6.51 10.36
C LYS A 215 -33.41 -6.22 11.20
N GLY A 216 -32.61 -5.25 10.78
CA GLY A 216 -31.37 -4.86 11.46
C GLY A 216 -31.60 -3.98 12.67
N ASN A 217 -32.69 -3.19 12.66
CA ASN A 217 -32.96 -2.09 13.58
C ASN A 217 -31.80 -1.07 13.62
N VAL A 218 -31.20 -0.82 12.46
CA VAL A 218 -30.09 0.12 12.25
C VAL A 218 -30.35 0.81 10.91
N PRO A 219 -30.26 2.16 10.84
CA PRO A 219 -30.53 2.89 9.61
C PRO A 219 -29.45 2.66 8.54
N VAL A 220 -29.84 2.73 7.27
CA VAL A 220 -28.91 2.76 6.15
C VAL A 220 -28.51 4.20 5.87
N ILE A 221 -27.26 4.55 6.19
CA ILE A 221 -26.70 5.90 6.06
C ILE A 221 -26.41 6.25 4.60
N GLY A 222 -26.25 5.24 3.73
CA GLY A 222 -26.11 5.50 2.32
C GLY A 222 -25.79 4.27 1.47
N VAL A 223 -25.84 4.51 0.17
CA VAL A 223 -25.45 3.55 -0.86
C VAL A 223 -24.41 4.23 -1.75
N THR A 224 -23.15 3.87 -1.57
CA THR A 224 -22.04 4.44 -2.33
C THR A 224 -21.84 3.65 -3.63
N PRO A 225 -21.71 4.33 -4.78
CA PRO A 225 -21.48 3.66 -6.04
C PRO A 225 -20.06 3.09 -6.08
N TYR A 226 -19.77 2.26 -7.08
CA TYR A 226 -18.40 1.94 -7.41
C TYR A 226 -17.69 3.21 -7.90
N LEU A 227 -16.91 3.84 -7.01
CA LEU A 227 -16.15 5.05 -7.31
C LEU A 227 -14.90 4.71 -8.12
N HIS A 228 -14.77 5.33 -9.28
CA HIS A 228 -13.59 5.23 -10.12
C HIS A 228 -12.57 6.29 -9.72
N VAL A 229 -11.75 5.98 -8.71
CA VAL A 229 -10.67 6.83 -8.21
C VAL A 229 -9.34 6.10 -8.29
N GLU A 230 -8.27 6.83 -8.59
CA GLU A 230 -6.90 6.32 -8.69
C GLU A 230 -6.16 6.62 -7.40
N ILE A 231 -6.36 5.77 -6.38
CA ILE A 231 -5.72 5.89 -5.07
C ILE A 231 -4.85 4.65 -4.83
N GLU A 232 -3.80 4.83 -4.04
CA GLU A 232 -2.86 3.76 -3.71
C GLU A 232 -3.51 2.66 -2.90
N ASP A 233 -3.29 1.43 -3.32
CA ASP A 233 -3.79 0.26 -2.63
C ASP A 233 -2.79 -0.24 -1.59
N GLU A 234 -3.33 -0.81 -0.51
CA GLU A 234 -2.55 -1.35 0.59
C GLU A 234 -2.23 -2.85 0.45
N ASP A 235 -3.13 -3.62 -0.14
CA ASP A 235 -3.07 -5.09 -0.14
C ASP A 235 -2.99 -5.69 -1.55
N SER A 236 -2.74 -7.00 -1.58
CA SER A 236 -2.58 -7.75 -2.83
C SER A 236 -3.89 -8.16 -3.49
N LEU A 237 -5.04 -7.78 -2.92
CA LEU A 237 -6.38 -8.00 -3.46
C LEU A 237 -6.84 -6.86 -4.37
N THR A 238 -5.93 -5.93 -4.70
CA THR A 238 -6.17 -4.85 -5.65
C THR A 238 -6.58 -5.36 -7.04
N GLU A 239 -7.50 -4.63 -7.66
CA GLU A 239 -7.90 -4.83 -9.05
C GLU A 239 -6.80 -4.41 -10.04
N ARG A 240 -5.83 -3.59 -9.63
CA ARG A 240 -4.66 -3.17 -10.45
C ARG A 240 -3.96 -4.37 -11.06
N PHE A 241 -3.85 -5.46 -10.32
CA PHE A 241 -3.20 -6.70 -10.76
C PHE A 241 -3.95 -7.47 -11.85
N THR A 242 -5.23 -7.17 -12.07
CA THR A 242 -6.06 -7.80 -13.10
C THR A 242 -6.47 -6.81 -14.19
N SER A 243 -6.38 -5.51 -13.91
CA SER A 243 -6.66 -4.46 -14.87
C SER A 243 -5.64 -4.51 -16.02
N LYS A 244 -6.13 -4.44 -17.25
CA LYS A 244 -5.30 -4.21 -18.43
C LYS A 244 -5.68 -2.83 -18.95
N LYS A 245 -4.98 -1.79 -18.53
CA LYS A 245 -5.01 -0.52 -19.25
C LYS A 245 -4.49 -0.82 -20.66
N SER A 246 -5.41 -0.89 -21.62
CA SER A 246 -5.10 -1.22 -23.01
C SER A 246 -5.15 0.06 -23.84
N GLY A 247 -4.23 0.19 -24.79
CA GLY A 247 -4.16 1.36 -25.69
C GLY A 247 -2.96 2.28 -25.48
N GLY A 248 -2.14 2.06 -24.44
CA GLY A 248 -0.84 2.72 -24.31
C GLY A 248 0.11 2.37 -25.45
N LEU A 249 0.96 3.32 -25.84
CA LEU A 249 1.97 3.16 -26.89
C LEU A 249 3.19 2.38 -26.40
N LEU A 250 3.46 2.40 -25.10
CA LEU A 250 4.59 1.73 -24.44
C LEU A 250 4.07 0.65 -23.49
N ASP A 251 4.65 -0.55 -23.55
CA ASP A 251 4.28 -1.69 -22.71
C ASP A 251 5.31 -1.92 -21.61
N ILE A 252 4.90 -1.78 -20.35
CA ILE A 252 5.76 -2.03 -19.18
C ILE A 252 5.22 -3.25 -18.43
N ALA A 253 6.05 -4.29 -18.32
CA ALA A 253 5.71 -5.51 -17.59
C ALA A 253 6.33 -5.50 -16.19
N VAL A 254 5.49 -5.40 -15.16
CA VAL A 254 5.88 -5.60 -13.77
C VAL A 254 5.70 -7.09 -13.42
N ILE A 255 6.76 -7.74 -12.95
CA ILE A 255 6.68 -9.15 -12.54
C ILE A 255 5.97 -9.24 -11.19
N ARG A 256 4.78 -9.86 -11.18
CA ARG A 256 3.97 -10.01 -9.98
C ARG A 256 4.38 -11.27 -9.23
N THR A 257 5.27 -11.11 -8.26
CA THR A 257 5.66 -12.19 -7.37
C THR A 257 4.60 -12.45 -6.28
N PRO A 258 4.56 -13.63 -5.65
CA PRO A 258 3.60 -13.95 -4.59
C PRO A 258 3.64 -13.01 -3.39
N ARG A 259 4.82 -12.51 -2.99
CA ARG A 259 5.00 -11.55 -1.89
C ARG A 259 5.41 -10.16 -2.38
N ILE A 260 4.93 -9.76 -3.56
CA ILE A 260 5.11 -8.40 -4.07
C ILE A 260 4.78 -7.37 -3.00
N SER A 261 5.66 -6.37 -2.84
CA SER A 261 5.52 -5.30 -1.88
C SER A 261 5.84 -3.96 -2.54
N ASN A 262 5.27 -2.89 -2.00
CA ASN A 262 5.40 -1.53 -2.50
C ASN A 262 5.10 -1.42 -4.01
N PHE A 263 4.10 -2.17 -4.50
CA PHE A 263 3.71 -2.12 -5.91
C PHE A 263 3.13 -0.76 -6.34
N THR A 264 2.92 0.15 -5.38
CA THR A 264 2.57 1.55 -5.56
C THR A 264 3.69 2.39 -6.16
N ASP A 265 4.95 1.91 -6.15
CA ASP A 265 6.11 2.58 -6.77
C ASP A 265 5.93 2.88 -8.26
N PHE A 266 4.95 2.24 -8.90
CA PHE A 266 4.69 2.35 -10.33
C PHE A 266 3.48 3.23 -10.64
N MET A 267 2.87 3.85 -9.65
CA MET A 267 1.65 4.65 -9.82
C MET A 267 1.87 5.84 -10.77
N ALA A 268 3.04 6.48 -10.72
CA ALA A 268 3.38 7.55 -11.64
C ALA A 268 3.40 7.04 -13.10
N LEU A 269 4.02 5.88 -13.34
CA LEU A 269 4.05 5.24 -14.67
C LEU A 269 2.66 4.76 -15.14
N GLU A 270 1.87 4.18 -14.23
CA GLU A 270 0.54 3.63 -14.53
C GLU A 270 -0.49 4.70 -14.96
N ASN A 271 -0.27 5.95 -14.54
CA ASN A 271 -1.19 7.05 -14.86
C ASN A 271 -0.77 7.84 -16.10
N ILE A 272 0.41 7.59 -16.69
CA ILE A 272 0.83 8.22 -17.94
C ILE A 272 0.00 7.64 -19.10
N PRO A 273 -0.73 8.47 -19.87
CA PRO A 273 -1.63 7.98 -20.92
C PRO A 273 -0.97 7.08 -21.98
N GLU A 274 0.29 7.35 -22.30
CA GLU A 274 1.05 6.61 -23.31
C GLU A 274 1.62 5.29 -22.79
N VAL A 275 1.50 5.00 -21.49
CA VAL A 275 2.04 3.80 -20.85
C VAL A 275 0.93 2.80 -20.55
N SER A 276 1.11 1.58 -21.03
CA SER A 276 0.37 0.39 -20.64
C SER A 276 1.21 -0.39 -19.63
N LEU A 277 0.99 -0.13 -18.34
CA LEU A 277 1.60 -0.91 -17.28
C LEU A 277 0.74 -2.15 -16.96
N ARG A 278 1.36 -3.32 -16.89
CA ARG A 278 0.66 -4.58 -16.60
C ARG A 278 1.47 -5.48 -15.67
N TYR A 279 0.75 -6.17 -14.80
CA TYR A 279 1.30 -7.14 -13.87
C TYR A 279 1.29 -8.54 -14.51
N VAL A 280 2.46 -9.17 -14.56
CA VAL A 280 2.69 -10.47 -15.19
C VAL A 280 2.96 -11.51 -14.13
N LYS A 281 2.10 -12.54 -14.04
CA LYS A 281 2.30 -13.67 -13.13
C LYS A 281 2.70 -14.97 -13.83
N ASN A 282 2.44 -15.08 -15.13
CA ASN A 282 2.66 -16.31 -15.90
C ASN A 282 3.33 -16.02 -17.25
N VAL A 283 4.06 -17.00 -17.81
CA VAL A 283 4.74 -16.87 -19.13
C VAL A 283 3.79 -16.46 -20.25
N SER A 284 2.54 -16.95 -20.25
CA SER A 284 1.54 -16.60 -21.28
C SER A 284 1.16 -15.12 -21.28
N GLU A 285 1.37 -14.44 -20.16
CA GLU A 285 1.13 -13.00 -20.03
C GLU A 285 2.37 -12.19 -20.39
N PHE A 286 3.58 -12.78 -20.46
CA PHE A 286 4.83 -12.03 -20.57
C PHE A 286 4.93 -11.14 -21.81
N GLY A 287 4.49 -11.62 -22.98
CA GLY A 287 4.47 -10.83 -24.23
C GLY A 287 5.85 -10.33 -24.67
N THR A 288 5.91 -9.13 -25.23
CA THR A 288 7.14 -8.44 -25.69
C THR A 288 7.18 -7.02 -25.13
N PRO A 289 7.46 -6.87 -23.82
CA PRO A 289 7.40 -5.57 -23.18
C PRO A 289 8.55 -4.68 -23.64
N ASP A 290 8.30 -3.37 -23.64
CA ASP A 290 9.30 -2.34 -23.90
C ASP A 290 10.22 -2.13 -22.69
N MET A 291 9.74 -2.45 -21.48
CA MET A 291 10.50 -2.44 -20.23
C MET A 291 9.97 -3.51 -19.26
N ILE A 292 10.87 -4.11 -18.48
CA ILE A 292 10.56 -5.08 -17.43
C ILE A 292 10.92 -4.47 -16.08
N ILE A 293 10.04 -4.63 -15.09
CA ILE A 293 10.29 -4.23 -13.70
C ILE A 293 10.19 -5.45 -12.79
N LEU A 294 11.24 -5.68 -12.00
CA LEU A 294 11.25 -6.58 -10.85
C LEU A 294 11.01 -5.73 -9.58
N PRO A 295 9.80 -5.80 -8.98
CA PRO A 295 9.45 -5.00 -7.81
C PRO A 295 10.12 -5.52 -6.53
N GLY A 296 9.98 -4.76 -5.44
CA GLY A 296 10.35 -5.23 -4.11
C GLY A 296 9.48 -6.40 -3.64
N THR A 297 10.05 -7.27 -2.81
CA THR A 297 9.34 -8.39 -2.17
C THR A 297 9.75 -8.51 -0.70
N LYS A 298 8.94 -9.20 0.10
CA LYS A 298 9.27 -9.56 1.49
C LYS A 298 9.90 -10.94 1.65
N ASN A 299 10.01 -11.72 0.58
CA ASN A 299 10.78 -12.95 0.56
C ASN A 299 11.45 -13.07 -0.80
N THR A 300 12.65 -12.50 -0.90
CA THR A 300 13.45 -12.40 -2.12
C THR A 300 13.86 -13.76 -2.64
N MET A 301 14.41 -14.62 -1.77
CA MET A 301 14.85 -15.95 -2.18
C MET A 301 13.67 -16.84 -2.61
N GLY A 302 12.57 -16.83 -1.84
CA GLY A 302 11.37 -17.60 -2.13
C GLY A 302 10.66 -17.14 -3.40
N ASP A 303 10.62 -15.83 -3.66
CA ASP A 303 10.02 -15.30 -4.89
C ASP A 303 10.93 -15.50 -6.11
N LEU A 304 12.26 -15.46 -5.97
CA LEU A 304 13.18 -15.82 -7.06
C LEU A 304 12.99 -17.29 -7.47
N LYS A 305 12.85 -18.18 -6.48
CA LYS A 305 12.52 -19.59 -6.72
C LYS A 305 11.20 -19.74 -7.47
N TRP A 306 10.18 -18.97 -7.11
CA TRP A 306 8.90 -18.99 -7.83
C TRP A 306 9.02 -18.43 -9.27
N ILE A 307 9.81 -17.38 -9.51
CA ILE A 307 10.08 -16.84 -10.86
C ILE A 307 10.76 -17.91 -11.75
N ARG A 308 11.64 -18.72 -11.15
CA ARG A 308 12.26 -19.89 -11.80
C ARG A 308 11.24 -20.97 -12.15
N GLU A 309 10.47 -21.40 -11.16
CA GLU A 309 9.48 -22.47 -11.31
C GLU A 309 8.36 -22.12 -12.30
N SER A 310 7.99 -20.84 -12.39
CA SER A 310 7.01 -20.33 -13.36
C SER A 310 7.56 -20.21 -14.78
N GLY A 311 8.89 -20.28 -14.97
CA GLY A 311 9.55 -20.08 -16.26
C GLY A 311 9.72 -18.61 -16.68
N LEU A 312 9.40 -17.66 -15.79
CA LEU A 312 9.52 -16.23 -16.05
C LEU A 312 10.99 -15.77 -16.12
N GLU A 313 11.91 -16.37 -15.34
CA GLU A 313 13.34 -16.03 -15.39
C GLU A 313 13.89 -16.15 -16.82
N ALA A 314 13.58 -17.25 -17.51
CA ALA A 314 14.01 -17.45 -18.90
C ALA A 314 13.47 -16.38 -19.86
N CYS A 315 12.26 -15.88 -19.63
CA CYS A 315 11.67 -14.80 -20.43
C CYS A 315 12.40 -13.47 -20.19
N ILE A 316 12.69 -13.16 -18.92
CA ILE A 316 13.42 -11.95 -18.50
C ILE A 316 14.83 -11.95 -19.09
N LEU A 317 15.58 -13.05 -18.92
CA LEU A 317 16.95 -13.18 -19.45
C LEU A 317 16.98 -13.02 -20.97
N LYS A 318 16.03 -13.65 -21.69
CA LYS A 318 15.93 -13.54 -23.16
C LYS A 318 15.61 -12.11 -23.60
N ALA A 319 14.68 -11.44 -22.92
CA ALA A 319 14.31 -10.06 -23.22
C ALA A 319 15.47 -9.10 -22.95
N SER A 320 16.15 -9.26 -21.80
CA SER A 320 17.34 -8.48 -21.44
C SER A 320 18.46 -8.64 -22.49
N ALA A 321 18.77 -9.87 -22.90
CA ALA A 321 19.75 -10.16 -23.95
C ALA A 321 19.37 -9.57 -25.32
N SER A 322 18.09 -9.31 -25.56
CA SER A 322 17.57 -8.62 -26.76
C SER A 322 17.55 -7.09 -26.59
N GLY A 323 18.10 -6.58 -25.49
CA GLY A 323 18.21 -5.15 -25.18
C GLY A 323 16.99 -4.55 -24.48
N THR A 324 15.97 -5.33 -24.08
CA THR A 324 14.84 -4.82 -23.29
C THR A 324 15.32 -4.39 -21.91
N PRO A 325 15.11 -3.12 -21.50
CA PRO A 325 15.54 -2.67 -20.19
C PRO A 325 14.87 -3.44 -19.06
N VAL A 326 15.65 -3.80 -18.04
CA VAL A 326 15.19 -4.50 -16.83
C VAL A 326 15.54 -3.64 -15.62
N TRP A 327 14.55 -3.32 -14.79
CA TRP A 327 14.73 -2.50 -13.59
C TRP A 327 14.33 -3.27 -12.34
N GLY A 328 15.28 -3.49 -11.43
CA GLY A 328 15.06 -4.11 -10.14
C GLY A 328 14.97 -3.08 -9.02
N ILE A 329 13.98 -3.23 -8.13
CA ILE A 329 13.83 -2.40 -6.93
C ILE A 329 13.89 -3.28 -5.69
N CYS A 330 14.74 -2.94 -4.72
CA CYS A 330 14.91 -3.66 -3.46
C CYS A 330 15.12 -5.17 -3.69
N GLY A 331 14.18 -6.03 -3.30
CA GLY A 331 14.26 -7.48 -3.58
C GLY A 331 14.44 -7.81 -5.06
N GLY A 332 13.81 -7.05 -5.96
CA GLY A 332 14.01 -7.20 -7.40
C GLY A 332 15.42 -6.81 -7.86
N TYR A 333 16.06 -5.83 -7.20
CA TYR A 333 17.48 -5.51 -7.43
C TYR A 333 18.37 -6.65 -6.96
N GLN A 334 18.15 -7.15 -5.75
CA GLN A 334 18.89 -8.28 -5.17
C GLN A 334 18.82 -9.52 -6.08
N MET A 335 17.65 -9.85 -6.62
CA MET A 335 17.46 -10.96 -7.56
C MET A 335 18.31 -10.85 -8.84
N LEU A 336 18.59 -9.62 -9.30
CA LEU A 336 19.36 -9.40 -10.52
C LEU A 336 20.86 -9.70 -10.35
N GLY A 337 21.35 -9.74 -9.11
CA GLY A 337 22.74 -10.03 -8.78
C GLY A 337 23.18 -11.47 -9.14
N GLU A 338 24.43 -11.78 -8.80
CA GLU A 338 25.04 -13.11 -9.00
C GLU A 338 24.67 -14.07 -7.86
N VAL A 339 24.70 -13.60 -6.61
CA VAL A 339 24.52 -14.45 -5.41
C VAL A 339 23.69 -13.74 -4.34
N LEU A 340 22.81 -14.51 -3.72
CA LEU A 340 22.01 -14.17 -2.54
C LEU A 340 22.42 -15.08 -1.37
N CYS A 341 22.82 -14.49 -0.25
CA CYS A 341 23.24 -15.21 0.96
C CYS A 341 22.40 -14.79 2.17
N ASP A 342 21.76 -15.73 2.84
CA ASP A 342 20.98 -15.51 4.07
C ASP A 342 21.57 -16.33 5.24
N PRO A 343 22.72 -15.90 5.80
CA PRO A 343 23.36 -16.60 6.92
C PRO A 343 22.54 -16.50 8.23
N ASP A 344 21.78 -15.41 8.37
CA ASP A 344 21.01 -15.09 9.57
C ASP A 344 19.60 -15.72 9.55
N GLN A 345 19.22 -16.41 8.46
CA GLN A 345 17.88 -17.01 8.27
C GLN A 345 16.76 -15.97 8.43
N VAL A 346 16.97 -14.79 7.86
CA VAL A 346 15.99 -13.69 7.86
C VAL A 346 14.81 -14.02 6.94
N GLU A 347 15.08 -14.73 5.84
CA GLU A 347 14.09 -15.20 4.86
C GLU A 347 14.00 -16.75 4.87
N ASP A 348 14.50 -17.41 3.82
CA ASP A 348 14.47 -18.87 3.65
C ASP A 348 15.82 -19.55 4.02
N GLY A 349 16.85 -18.77 4.35
CA GLY A 349 18.18 -19.24 4.72
C GLY A 349 19.04 -19.75 3.56
N GLY A 350 20.36 -19.82 3.81
CA GLY A 350 21.32 -20.48 2.91
C GLY A 350 21.83 -19.57 1.79
N THR A 351 22.20 -20.17 0.66
CA THR A 351 22.77 -19.45 -0.49
C THR A 351 22.04 -19.83 -1.78
N MET A 352 21.74 -18.84 -2.61
CA MET A 352 21.08 -19.02 -3.90
C MET A 352 21.77 -18.19 -4.98
N GLN A 353 21.91 -18.74 -6.19
CA GLN A 353 22.35 -17.96 -7.35
C GLN A 353 21.25 -16.98 -7.74
N GLY A 354 21.58 -15.72 -7.97
CA GLY A 354 20.70 -14.72 -8.57
C GLY A 354 20.54 -14.95 -10.08
N MET A 355 19.98 -13.97 -10.80
CA MET A 355 19.82 -14.05 -12.26
C MET A 355 21.13 -13.78 -13.02
N GLY A 356 22.15 -13.23 -12.36
CA GLY A 356 23.45 -12.92 -12.97
C GLY A 356 23.37 -11.83 -14.03
N LEU A 357 22.42 -10.89 -13.89
CA LEU A 357 22.25 -9.75 -14.80
C LEU A 357 23.02 -8.51 -14.32
N LEU A 358 23.35 -8.45 -13.03
CA LEU A 358 24.17 -7.41 -12.43
C LEU A 358 25.36 -8.04 -11.68
N PRO A 359 26.54 -7.41 -11.74
CA PRO A 359 27.76 -7.88 -11.08
C PRO A 359 27.74 -7.51 -9.59
N SER A 360 26.79 -8.08 -8.85
CA SER A 360 26.55 -7.76 -7.45
C SER A 360 26.14 -8.97 -6.64
N GLU A 361 26.52 -9.00 -5.37
CA GLU A 361 26.14 -10.03 -4.41
C GLU A 361 25.39 -9.38 -3.24
N THR A 362 24.38 -10.07 -2.71
CA THR A 362 23.60 -9.60 -1.57
C THR A 362 23.74 -10.54 -0.39
N VAL A 363 24.04 -9.99 0.78
CA VAL A 363 23.99 -10.70 2.06
C VAL A 363 22.83 -10.15 2.88
N PHE A 364 21.83 -10.99 3.17
CA PHE A 364 20.75 -10.66 4.10
C PHE A 364 21.29 -10.62 5.53
N THR A 365 20.99 -9.53 6.23
CA THR A 365 21.38 -9.31 7.61
C THR A 365 20.15 -8.98 8.44
N GLY A 366 20.22 -9.22 9.76
CA GLY A 366 19.13 -8.86 10.68
C GLY A 366 18.87 -7.35 10.83
N GLN A 367 19.73 -6.48 10.28
CA GLN A 367 19.56 -5.03 10.35
C GLN A 367 18.65 -4.54 9.22
N LYS A 368 17.72 -3.64 9.56
CA LYS A 368 16.75 -3.08 8.62
C LYS A 368 17.03 -1.59 8.39
N THR A 369 17.40 -1.22 7.17
CA THR A 369 17.52 0.18 6.76
C THR A 369 16.14 0.75 6.51
N ARG A 370 15.83 1.89 7.14
CA ARG A 370 14.55 2.60 7.04
C ARG A 370 14.79 4.09 7.09
N THR A 371 14.80 4.75 5.93
CA THR A 371 14.92 6.20 5.88
C THR A 371 14.28 6.76 4.62
N ARG A 372 14.00 8.07 4.63
CA ARG A 372 13.68 8.83 3.43
C ARG A 372 14.96 9.38 2.82
N VAL A 373 14.97 9.46 1.50
CA VAL A 373 16.13 9.94 0.76
C VAL A 373 15.73 10.96 -0.29
N ASN A 374 16.57 11.99 -0.43
CA ASN A 374 16.60 12.82 -1.61
C ASN A 374 17.87 12.48 -2.38
N GLY A 375 17.77 12.36 -3.70
CA GLY A 375 18.91 11.90 -4.49
C GLY A 375 18.98 12.52 -5.86
N THR A 376 20.08 12.19 -6.53
CA THR A 376 20.32 12.53 -7.92
C THR A 376 21.00 11.34 -8.55
N PHE A 377 20.51 10.94 -9.72
CA PHE A 377 21.19 9.95 -10.55
C PHE A 377 22.58 10.50 -10.91
N ALA A 378 23.64 9.81 -10.48
CA ALA A 378 25.01 10.22 -10.75
C ALA A 378 25.40 9.76 -12.15
N HIS A 379 25.56 8.45 -12.34
CA HIS A 379 25.97 7.86 -13.61
C HIS A 379 25.01 6.74 -14.02
N VAL A 380 24.27 6.94 -15.11
CA VAL A 380 23.33 5.96 -15.63
C VAL A 380 23.76 5.49 -17.02
N GLU A 381 23.89 4.18 -17.19
CA GLU A 381 24.25 3.58 -18.47
C GLU A 381 23.03 3.27 -19.36
N GLY A 382 23.31 2.96 -20.63
CA GLY A 382 22.34 2.42 -21.57
C GLY A 382 21.24 3.40 -21.99
N ILE A 383 20.04 2.86 -22.20
CA ILE A 383 18.91 3.59 -22.77
C ILE A 383 18.44 4.75 -21.88
N PHE A 384 18.60 4.62 -20.57
CA PHE A 384 18.21 5.64 -19.61
C PHE A 384 19.35 6.56 -19.18
N SER A 385 20.42 6.67 -19.97
CA SER A 385 21.57 7.55 -19.66
C SER A 385 21.21 9.03 -19.49
N GLU A 386 20.11 9.50 -20.09
CA GLU A 386 19.58 10.85 -19.86
C GLU A 386 19.02 11.05 -18.43
N LEU A 387 18.92 9.99 -17.61
CA LEU A 387 18.62 10.12 -16.18
C LEU A 387 19.78 10.74 -15.40
N SER A 388 21.02 10.68 -15.90
CA SER A 388 22.16 11.29 -15.21
C SER A 388 21.90 12.78 -14.92
N ASN A 389 22.08 13.17 -13.66
CA ASN A 389 21.79 14.47 -13.06
C ASN A 389 20.30 14.80 -12.86
N VAL A 390 19.39 13.87 -13.10
CA VAL A 390 17.98 14.02 -12.74
C VAL A 390 17.81 13.77 -11.24
N ALA A 391 17.10 14.67 -10.57
CA ALA A 391 16.79 14.54 -9.16
C ALA A 391 15.62 13.58 -8.95
N PHE A 392 15.63 12.88 -7.82
CA PHE A 392 14.54 12.02 -7.38
C PHE A 392 14.35 12.13 -5.85
N GLU A 393 13.19 11.69 -5.38
CA GLU A 393 12.89 11.51 -3.96
C GLU A 393 12.42 10.07 -3.76
N GLY A 394 12.59 9.52 -2.56
CA GLY A 394 12.19 8.15 -2.28
C GLY A 394 12.48 7.71 -0.86
N TYR A 395 12.50 6.40 -0.64
CA TYR A 395 12.80 5.82 0.66
C TYR A 395 13.46 4.45 0.55
N GLU A 396 14.26 4.12 1.56
CA GLU A 396 14.89 2.82 1.72
C GLU A 396 14.11 2.02 2.77
N ILE A 397 13.78 0.77 2.45
CA ILE A 397 13.09 -0.16 3.38
C ILE A 397 13.49 -1.62 3.12
N HIS A 398 14.78 -1.90 3.23
CA HIS A 398 15.34 -3.19 2.87
C HIS A 398 16.06 -3.87 4.04
N MET A 399 16.26 -5.16 3.84
CA MET A 399 17.14 -6.00 4.64
C MET A 399 18.22 -6.52 3.73
N GLY A 400 19.43 -6.62 4.26
CA GLY A 400 20.60 -7.03 3.51
C GLY A 400 21.34 -5.90 2.83
N GLU A 401 22.61 -6.19 2.56
CA GLU A 401 23.58 -5.29 1.94
C GLU A 401 24.00 -5.89 0.61
N THR A 402 23.98 -5.08 -0.44
CA THR A 402 24.52 -5.46 -1.75
C THR A 402 25.90 -4.86 -1.93
N THR A 403 26.86 -5.71 -2.29
CA THR A 403 28.22 -5.31 -2.66
C THR A 403 28.50 -5.70 -4.11
N TYR A 404 29.40 -4.98 -4.77
CA TYR A 404 29.81 -5.32 -6.13
C TYR A 404 30.96 -6.32 -6.12
N VAL A 405 30.95 -7.24 -7.07
CA VAL A 405 32.06 -8.21 -7.22
C VAL A 405 33.35 -7.47 -7.58
N GLU A 406 34.49 -7.95 -7.07
CA GLU A 406 35.77 -7.22 -7.04
C GLU A 406 36.26 -6.72 -8.42
N GLU A 407 35.89 -7.40 -9.51
CA GLU A 407 36.23 -7.00 -10.89
C GLU A 407 35.51 -5.71 -11.36
N VAL A 408 34.55 -5.21 -10.57
CA VAL A 408 33.65 -4.09 -10.91
C VAL A 408 33.74 -2.93 -9.89
N ILE A 409 34.71 -2.95 -8.97
CA ILE A 409 34.96 -1.84 -8.00
C ILE A 409 35.18 -0.47 -8.68
N SER A 410 35.43 -0.45 -9.99
CA SER A 410 35.59 0.76 -10.81
C SER A 410 34.29 1.34 -11.40
N LYS A 411 33.12 0.67 -11.27
CA LYS A 411 31.86 1.25 -11.75
C LYS A 411 31.31 2.28 -10.76
N GLU A 412 30.92 3.43 -11.29
CA GLU A 412 30.25 4.47 -10.51
C GLU A 412 28.84 4.00 -10.12
N HIS A 413 28.42 4.29 -8.89
CA HIS A 413 27.06 4.04 -8.45
C HIS A 413 26.05 4.82 -9.29
N MET A 414 24.87 4.26 -9.46
CA MET A 414 23.80 4.86 -10.25
C MET A 414 23.31 6.18 -9.64
N SER A 415 23.30 6.25 -8.30
CA SER A 415 22.70 7.35 -7.56
C SER A 415 23.58 7.82 -6.41
N ARG A 416 23.57 9.14 -6.17
CA ARG A 416 23.98 9.73 -4.89
C ARG A 416 22.74 10.10 -4.10
N ILE A 417 22.68 9.68 -2.84
CA ILE A 417 21.54 9.88 -1.96
C ILE A 417 21.95 10.62 -0.69
N GLN A 418 21.01 11.37 -0.14
CA GLN A 418 21.09 11.97 1.17
C GLN A 418 19.90 11.50 2.00
N ASP A 419 20.21 10.82 3.11
CA ASP A 419 19.26 10.46 4.15
C ASP A 419 18.69 11.74 4.78
N THR A 420 17.37 11.91 4.72
CA THR A 420 16.71 13.14 5.22
C THR A 420 16.58 13.16 6.74
N VAL A 421 16.74 12.01 7.41
CA VAL A 421 16.68 11.87 8.87
C VAL A 421 18.05 12.12 9.48
N SER A 422 19.08 11.41 8.99
CA SER A 422 20.44 11.50 9.55
C SER A 422 21.31 12.57 8.87
N GLY A 423 20.94 13.03 7.68
CA GLY A 423 21.75 13.93 6.85
C GLY A 423 22.94 13.23 6.16
N LYS A 424 23.13 11.93 6.39
CA LYS A 424 24.23 11.14 5.81
C LYS A 424 24.11 11.09 4.30
N ILE A 425 25.23 11.31 3.61
CA ILE A 425 25.34 11.11 2.17
C ILE A 425 25.92 9.72 1.92
N SER A 426 25.31 8.99 1.00
CA SER A 426 25.75 7.68 0.52
C SER A 426 25.47 7.53 -0.96
N GLU A 427 25.82 6.37 -1.51
CA GLU A 427 25.60 6.00 -2.89
C GLU A 427 24.71 4.76 -2.93
N ASP A 428 23.88 4.65 -3.97
CA ASP A 428 22.98 3.51 -4.16
C ASP A 428 22.89 3.13 -5.64
N GLY A 429 22.65 1.84 -5.84
CA GLY A 429 22.26 1.28 -7.12
C GLY A 429 23.38 1.16 -8.14
N ILE A 430 23.10 0.36 -9.16
CA ILE A 430 24.00 0.07 -10.26
C ILE A 430 23.22 0.04 -11.57
N SER A 431 23.85 0.52 -12.64
CA SER A 431 23.40 0.29 -14.01
C SER A 431 24.50 -0.43 -14.78
N ASP A 432 24.12 -1.47 -15.52
CA ASP A 432 25.01 -2.20 -16.43
C ASP A 432 24.32 -2.43 -17.76
N GLY A 433 24.70 -1.64 -18.77
CA GLY A 433 24.01 -1.66 -20.06
C GLY A 433 22.51 -1.31 -19.92
N ASN A 434 21.62 -2.26 -20.18
CA ASN A 434 20.17 -2.11 -20.07
C ASN A 434 19.56 -2.66 -18.77
N VAL A 435 20.39 -3.02 -17.78
CA VAL A 435 19.92 -3.53 -16.49
C VAL A 435 20.20 -2.49 -15.39
N TYR A 436 19.20 -2.24 -14.56
CA TYR A 436 19.21 -1.20 -13.54
C TYR A 436 18.76 -1.80 -12.21
N GLY A 437 19.42 -1.42 -11.11
CA GLY A 437 19.11 -1.90 -9.77
C GLY A 437 19.24 -0.79 -8.74
N THR A 438 18.31 -0.70 -7.79
CA THR A 438 18.31 0.30 -6.71
C THR A 438 17.55 -0.21 -5.49
N TYR A 439 17.93 0.26 -4.30
CA TYR A 439 17.15 0.04 -3.06
C TYR A 439 16.03 1.06 -2.85
N ILE A 440 15.95 2.09 -3.69
CA ILE A 440 15.10 3.25 -3.49
C ILE A 440 13.70 2.96 -4.03
N HIS A 441 12.74 2.88 -3.12
CA HIS A 441 11.32 2.89 -3.43
C HIS A 441 10.86 4.32 -3.73
N GLY A 442 9.84 4.46 -4.60
CA GLY A 442 9.41 5.77 -5.13
C GLY A 442 10.35 6.37 -6.18
N ILE A 443 11.34 5.62 -6.69
CA ILE A 443 12.34 6.13 -7.66
C ILE A 443 11.70 6.73 -8.92
N PHE A 444 10.48 6.34 -9.27
CA PHE A 444 9.71 6.84 -10.41
C PHE A 444 8.69 7.94 -10.05
N ASP A 445 8.59 8.37 -8.79
CA ASP A 445 7.50 9.26 -8.36
C ASP A 445 7.67 10.70 -8.87
N MET A 446 8.90 11.08 -9.20
CA MET A 446 9.21 12.41 -9.72
C MET A 446 8.97 12.50 -11.23
N GLU A 447 8.22 13.53 -11.65
CA GLU A 447 7.86 13.80 -13.05
C GLU A 447 9.07 13.68 -13.99
N GLY A 448 10.17 14.36 -13.63
CA GLY A 448 11.40 14.37 -14.44
C GLY A 448 12.01 12.99 -14.69
N VAL A 449 11.81 12.03 -13.79
CA VAL A 449 12.28 10.65 -13.96
C VAL A 449 11.41 9.90 -14.96
N THR A 450 10.08 9.94 -14.77
CA THR A 450 9.14 9.27 -15.68
C THR A 450 9.22 9.83 -17.10
N ASP A 451 9.42 11.13 -17.23
CA ASP A 451 9.59 11.83 -18.51
C ASP A 451 10.75 11.26 -19.32
N VAL A 452 11.91 11.09 -18.68
CA VAL A 452 13.10 10.54 -19.33
C VAL A 452 12.88 9.08 -19.71
N ILE A 453 12.32 8.27 -18.81
CA ILE A 453 12.05 6.85 -19.08
C ILE A 453 11.11 6.70 -20.28
N VAL A 454 9.98 7.41 -20.29
CA VAL A 454 8.97 7.33 -21.34
C VAL A 454 9.52 7.81 -22.68
N LYS A 455 10.27 8.93 -22.72
CA LYS A 455 10.92 9.43 -23.94
C LYS A 455 11.95 8.44 -24.48
N ALA A 456 12.75 7.85 -23.60
CA ALA A 456 13.77 6.89 -23.99
C ALA A 456 13.16 5.60 -24.57
N LEU A 457 12.11 5.06 -23.93
CA LEU A 457 11.37 3.90 -24.43
C LEU A 457 10.71 4.18 -25.78
N ALA A 458 10.06 5.34 -25.94
CA ALA A 458 9.45 5.74 -27.21
C ALA A 458 10.48 5.88 -28.33
N LYS A 459 11.63 6.50 -28.05
CA LYS A 459 12.75 6.61 -29.00
C LYS A 459 13.25 5.24 -29.45
N LYS A 460 13.43 4.29 -28.53
CA LYS A 460 13.83 2.92 -28.86
C LYS A 460 12.79 2.18 -29.70
N LYS A 461 11.50 2.42 -29.41
CA LYS A 461 10.38 1.84 -30.17
C LYS A 461 10.15 2.52 -31.54
N GLY A 462 10.79 3.67 -31.78
CA GLY A 462 10.62 4.45 -33.01
C GLY A 462 9.31 5.26 -33.04
N ILE A 463 8.76 5.62 -31.87
CA ILE A 463 7.52 6.39 -31.73
C ILE A 463 7.87 7.81 -31.30
N THR A 464 7.21 8.80 -31.91
CA THR A 464 7.27 10.20 -31.46
C THR A 464 6.10 10.49 -30.53
N LEU A 465 6.38 10.99 -29.34
CA LEU A 465 5.36 11.45 -28.40
C LEU A 465 5.14 12.95 -28.63
N GLU A 466 3.89 13.35 -28.91
CA GLU A 466 3.56 14.77 -29.15
C GLU A 466 3.68 15.61 -27.87
N LYS A 467 3.38 15.00 -26.71
CA LYS A 467 3.67 15.49 -25.36
C LYS A 467 3.85 14.28 -24.46
N ALA A 468 5.08 13.97 -24.06
CA ALA A 468 5.28 13.23 -22.81
C ALA A 468 5.24 14.29 -21.71
N SER A 469 4.10 14.43 -21.04
CA SER A 469 4.01 15.17 -19.79
C SER A 469 3.88 14.13 -18.69
N GLY A 470 4.94 13.97 -17.90
CA GLY A 470 4.84 13.25 -16.65
C GLY A 470 3.80 13.89 -15.74
N ILE A 471 3.46 13.17 -14.68
CA ILE A 471 2.37 13.57 -13.81
C ILE A 471 2.99 14.10 -12.53
N ASP A 472 2.58 15.31 -12.13
CA ASP A 472 2.75 15.74 -10.74
C ASP A 472 1.87 14.84 -9.86
N LEU A 473 2.49 13.78 -9.34
CA LEU A 473 1.82 12.74 -8.56
C LEU A 473 1.13 13.34 -7.33
N LYS A 474 1.69 14.38 -6.73
CA LYS A 474 1.11 15.02 -5.55
C LYS A 474 -0.20 15.74 -5.89
N SER A 475 -0.18 16.58 -6.92
CA SER A 475 -1.40 17.26 -7.38
C SER A 475 -2.45 16.27 -7.89
N PHE A 476 -2.02 15.20 -8.57
CA PHE A 476 -2.90 14.13 -9.00
C PHE A 476 -3.59 13.45 -7.82
N LYS A 477 -2.84 13.06 -6.77
CA LYS A 477 -3.41 12.46 -5.56
C LYS A 477 -4.45 13.36 -4.89
N GLU A 478 -4.15 14.66 -4.75
CA GLU A 478 -5.10 15.63 -4.18
C GLU A 478 -6.42 15.66 -4.98
N GLU A 479 -6.36 15.67 -6.30
CA GLU A 479 -7.54 15.60 -7.16
C GLU A 479 -8.34 14.30 -6.94
N GLN A 480 -7.65 13.16 -6.77
CA GLN A 480 -8.32 11.88 -6.52
C GLN A 480 -8.96 11.83 -5.12
N TYR A 481 -8.36 12.47 -4.11
CA TYR A 481 -8.97 12.63 -2.79
C TYR A 481 -10.21 13.51 -2.84
N ASP A 482 -10.18 14.60 -3.60
CA ASP A 482 -11.36 15.45 -3.79
C ASP A 482 -12.49 14.70 -4.52
N LYS A 483 -12.18 13.95 -5.59
CA LYS A 483 -13.17 13.08 -6.27
C LYS A 483 -13.78 12.04 -5.34
N LEU A 484 -12.96 11.42 -4.49
CA LEU A 484 -13.42 10.45 -3.50
C LEU A 484 -14.36 11.12 -2.48
N ALA A 485 -13.98 12.29 -1.96
CA ALA A 485 -14.79 13.06 -1.02
C ALA A 485 -16.14 13.45 -1.63
N ASP A 486 -16.16 13.98 -2.85
CA ASP A 486 -17.39 14.38 -3.53
C ASP A 486 -18.29 13.17 -3.82
N GLY A 487 -17.69 12.05 -4.24
CA GLY A 487 -18.38 10.78 -4.46
C GLY A 487 -19.04 10.24 -3.19
N ILE A 488 -18.36 10.32 -2.04
CA ILE A 488 -18.93 9.88 -0.76
C ILE A 488 -19.98 10.88 -0.24
N ARG A 489 -19.67 12.18 -0.24
CA ARG A 489 -20.53 13.25 0.28
C ARG A 489 -21.89 13.28 -0.44
N SER A 490 -21.93 12.93 -1.73
CA SER A 490 -23.17 12.85 -2.51
C SER A 490 -24.03 11.61 -2.24
N HIS A 491 -23.50 10.60 -1.56
CA HIS A 491 -24.15 9.29 -1.41
C HIS A 491 -24.34 8.82 0.04
N LEU A 492 -23.67 9.45 0.99
CA LEU A 492 -23.88 9.26 2.42
C LEU A 492 -24.64 10.44 3.03
N ASP A 493 -25.49 10.15 4.02
CA ASP A 493 -26.10 11.15 4.88
C ASP A 493 -25.05 11.73 5.84
N MET A 494 -24.37 12.77 5.39
CA MET A 494 -23.33 13.43 6.18
C MET A 494 -23.88 14.14 7.41
N GLU A 495 -25.10 14.68 7.35
CA GLU A 495 -25.74 15.31 8.51
C GLU A 495 -25.91 14.29 9.63
N ARG A 496 -26.43 13.10 9.30
CA ARG A 496 -26.57 12.02 10.27
C ARG A 496 -25.22 11.53 10.82
N ILE A 497 -24.18 11.46 9.98
CA ILE A 497 -22.82 11.11 10.44
C ILE A 497 -22.31 12.13 11.47
N TYR A 498 -22.51 13.43 11.24
CA TYR A 498 -22.15 14.47 12.20
C TYR A 498 -22.93 14.36 13.51
N GLU A 499 -24.24 14.07 13.45
CA GLU A 499 -25.06 13.83 14.64
C GLU A 499 -24.55 12.66 15.47
N ILE A 500 -24.31 11.51 14.82
CA ILE A 500 -23.79 10.29 15.46
C ILE A 500 -22.49 10.58 16.23
N MET A 501 -21.59 11.36 15.64
CA MET A 501 -20.33 11.73 16.26
C MET A 501 -20.50 12.66 17.47
N LYS A 502 -21.48 13.57 17.43
CA LYS A 502 -21.75 14.56 18.50
C LYS A 502 -22.49 13.95 19.69
N GLU A 503 -23.54 13.16 19.44
CA GLU A 503 -24.33 12.47 20.46
C GLU A 503 -23.41 11.66 21.39
N ASN A 504 -22.41 10.99 20.82
CA ASN A 504 -21.42 10.20 21.56
C ASN A 504 -20.51 11.02 22.50
N VAL A 505 -20.40 12.33 22.31
CA VAL A 505 -19.63 13.22 23.20
C VAL A 505 -20.53 13.87 24.25
N GLU A 506 -21.79 14.18 23.92
CA GLU A 506 -22.75 14.82 24.83
C GLU A 506 -23.38 13.85 25.85
N GLU A 507 -23.38 12.55 25.59
CA GLU A 507 -23.79 11.51 26.56
C GLU A 507 -22.80 11.31 27.73
N LYS A 508 -21.71 12.07 27.79
CA LYS A 508 -20.69 12.08 28.85
C LYS A 508 -20.70 13.38 29.65
#